data_AF-A0A7C3BMB7-F1
#
_entry.id   AF-A0A7C3BMB7-F1
#
_cell.length_a   1.000
_cell.length_b   1.000
_cell.length_c   1.000
_cell.angle_alpha   90.00
_cell.angle_beta   90.00
_cell.angle_gamma   90.00
#
_symmetry.space_group_name_H-M   'P 1'
#
loop_
_entity.id
_entity.type
_entity.pdbx_description
1 polymer ?
#
loop_
_entity_poly.entity_id
_entity_poly.type
_entity_poly.pdbx_seq_one_letter_code
_entity_poly.pdbx_strand_id
1 'polypeptide(L)'
;MARRKINLQTINTVKESGGIDDLVRDMGSSELGFSPTEHSIYEVDLDRILPDFSQPRRFLPFDLRQQLSQGEILPGEAMRELLSRAERGDQLAALILGDGGDSLNDDEDGPEDEKGLLALARSVKTVGLRQPINVYSITRPDAPGETFYQLGEGERRYWAHQLLALQGDEKFARIRCIIDTLPEDKDLIQRRQQAENAARQDLSAIARSRSIEQIQERLRLTMGTRVPGETTIKLPSQRELDAAVGQEVKTFTGRAIGGRMVRNYLRLLKLSPELQDLVEAAQLTEKQLRPVMRLKTEAEQRQLIIQIINQRLSGRDVLSKVAPTAPVSSLKQVKRTTIEQRLEKRLFQAAMTVHEIITLGEESYAAIVEGLAGRVSDEATRDALLKMRQLIDDLVGNSVLSDFGVYQDVSLDTILPPIDHLRRSLSDTYWSQLTNAQAEGGKEVLQLLQQWKNDDPLAASRLTGFFKSVDEFAEKLRAGEGVFIPGLEKVSNSGKYMYQVTNGKTIYWANILLGLMDENIQGTMRAEVFA
;
A
#
# COMPACT_ATOMS: atom_id res chain seq x y z
N MET A 1 17.35 -17.22 -50.65
CA MET A 1 16.95 -17.32 -49.23
C MET A 1 17.92 -18.23 -48.51
N ALA A 2 18.84 -17.68 -47.73
CA ALA A 2 19.77 -18.43 -46.88
C ALA A 2 20.29 -17.54 -45.76
N ARG A 3 20.25 -18.07 -44.53
CA ARG A 3 20.73 -17.48 -43.28
C ARG A 3 22.18 -17.01 -43.37
N ARG A 4 22.54 -15.89 -42.72
CA ARG A 4 23.91 -15.70 -42.20
C ARG A 4 23.90 -15.04 -40.81
N LYS A 5 24.34 -15.84 -39.84
CA LYS A 5 24.84 -15.45 -38.51
C LYS A 5 25.94 -14.41 -38.67
N ILE A 6 25.98 -13.40 -37.80
CA ILE A 6 27.22 -12.65 -37.55
C ILE A 6 27.72 -13.03 -36.17
N ASN A 7 28.99 -13.40 -36.17
CA ASN A 7 29.74 -14.10 -35.15
C ASN A 7 30.33 -13.09 -34.16
N LEU A 8 30.21 -13.37 -32.87
CA LEU A 8 30.98 -12.73 -31.81
C LEU A 8 32.40 -13.28 -31.87
N GLN A 9 33.37 -12.43 -32.19
CA GLN A 9 34.79 -12.45 -31.79
C GLN A 9 35.64 -11.78 -32.87
N THR A 10 36.03 -10.53 -32.66
CA THR A 10 37.42 -10.08 -32.83
C THR A 10 37.59 -8.82 -31.98
N ILE A 11 38.25 -9.02 -30.84
CA ILE A 11 38.77 -7.97 -29.96
C ILE A 11 40.03 -7.40 -30.60
N ASN A 12 40.23 -6.09 -30.43
CA ASN A 12 41.48 -5.34 -30.63
C ASN A 12 42.03 -5.27 -32.05
N THR A 13 41.80 -4.13 -32.72
CA THR A 13 42.88 -3.22 -33.14
C THR A 13 42.29 -1.95 -33.75
N VAL A 14 43.00 -0.83 -33.55
CA VAL A 14 42.84 0.50 -34.16
C VAL A 14 42.24 1.57 -33.22
N LYS A 15 43.13 2.05 -32.34
CA LYS A 15 43.27 3.49 -32.07
C LYS A 15 43.69 4.20 -33.36
N GLU A 16 43.30 5.47 -33.46
CA GLU A 16 43.74 6.49 -34.42
C GLU A 16 43.00 6.55 -35.77
N SER A 17 41.96 7.37 -35.82
CA SER A 17 41.90 8.50 -36.76
C SER A 17 40.71 9.41 -36.41
N GLY A 18 41.03 10.64 -36.02
CA GLY A 18 40.07 11.71 -35.76
C GLY A 18 39.43 12.20 -37.06
N GLY A 19 38.38 11.52 -37.49
CA GLY A 19 37.57 11.93 -38.65
C GLY A 19 36.06 11.93 -38.40
N ILE A 20 35.61 11.55 -37.20
CA ILE A 20 34.18 11.51 -36.85
C ILE A 20 33.74 12.79 -36.13
N ASP A 21 34.62 13.43 -35.34
CA ASP A 21 34.30 14.70 -34.65
C ASP A 21 34.09 15.88 -35.60
N ASP A 22 34.78 15.90 -36.74
CA ASP A 22 34.62 16.97 -37.75
C ASP A 22 33.32 16.84 -38.56
N LEU A 23 32.73 15.63 -38.60
CA LEU A 23 31.46 15.38 -39.30
C LEU A 23 30.24 15.65 -38.42
N VAL A 24 30.42 15.69 -37.10
CA VAL A 24 29.37 16.04 -36.12
C VAL A 24 29.28 17.55 -35.88
N ARG A 25 30.36 18.29 -36.16
CA ARG A 25 30.43 19.75 -35.99
C ARG A 25 29.64 20.55 -37.04
N ASP A 26 29.42 19.99 -38.23
CA ASP A 26 28.79 20.70 -39.36
C ASP A 26 27.26 20.53 -39.45
N MET A 27 26.64 19.79 -38.52
CA MET A 27 25.18 19.75 -38.38
C MET A 27 24.72 20.48 -37.12
N GLY A 28 25.02 21.77 -37.07
CA GLY A 28 24.43 22.68 -36.10
C GLY A 28 23.06 23.16 -36.55
N SER A 29 22.14 23.22 -35.59
CA SER A 29 20.98 24.13 -35.48
C SER A 29 19.63 23.70 -36.08
N SER A 30 18.81 23.07 -35.22
CA SER A 30 17.46 23.59 -34.94
C SER A 30 16.87 22.93 -33.68
N GLU A 31 16.60 23.77 -32.68
CA GLU A 31 15.50 23.65 -31.70
C GLU A 31 15.49 22.45 -30.73
N LEU A 32 16.08 22.65 -29.54
CA LEU A 32 15.44 22.49 -28.21
C LEU A 32 16.54 22.56 -27.15
N GLY A 33 16.44 23.54 -26.24
CA GLY A 33 17.45 23.86 -25.23
C GLY A 33 17.63 22.79 -24.16
N PHE A 34 18.39 21.75 -24.48
CA PHE A 34 19.08 20.89 -23.53
C PHE A 34 20.58 21.14 -23.67
N SER A 35 21.15 21.96 -22.78
CA SER A 35 22.58 21.88 -22.50
C SER A 35 22.80 20.64 -21.63
N PRO A 36 23.52 19.60 -22.08
CA PRO A 36 23.98 18.56 -21.18
C PRO A 36 25.03 19.21 -20.28
N THR A 37 24.72 19.38 -19.00
CA THR A 37 25.74 19.68 -18.00
C THR A 37 26.61 18.43 -17.89
N GLU A 38 27.74 18.42 -18.59
CA GLU A 38 28.83 17.46 -18.36
C GLU A 38 29.35 17.69 -16.94
N HIS A 39 28.81 16.95 -15.97
CA HIS A 39 29.34 16.97 -14.61
C HIS A 39 30.62 16.14 -14.62
N SER A 40 31.77 16.80 -14.49
CA SER A 40 33.07 16.14 -14.34
C SER A 40 33.06 15.24 -13.09
N ILE A 41 33.48 13.99 -13.25
CA ILE A 41 33.61 13.03 -12.14
C ILE A 41 35.04 13.10 -11.61
N TYR A 42 35.18 13.36 -10.31
CA TYR A 42 36.45 13.45 -9.60
C TYR A 42 36.64 12.26 -8.66
N GLU A 43 37.89 11.88 -8.40
CA GLU A 43 38.22 10.97 -7.30
C GLU A 43 38.78 11.79 -6.14
N VAL A 44 38.12 11.70 -4.99
CA VAL A 44 38.47 12.45 -3.78
C VAL A 44 38.77 11.47 -2.65
N ASP A 45 39.80 11.79 -1.87
CA ASP A 45 40.18 11.04 -0.67
C ASP A 45 39.08 11.15 0.39
N LEU A 46 38.74 10.02 1.03
CA LEU A 46 37.63 9.96 2.00
C LEU A 46 37.82 10.91 3.19
N ASP A 47 39.06 11.14 3.61
CA ASP A 47 39.43 12.04 4.71
C ASP A 47 39.13 13.52 4.42
N ARG A 48 39.01 13.90 3.14
CA ARG A 48 38.62 15.24 2.69
C ARG A 48 37.12 15.45 2.62
N ILE A 49 36.31 14.41 2.81
CA ILE A 49 34.84 14.47 2.73
C ILE A 49 34.25 14.41 4.14
N LEU A 50 33.52 15.45 4.51
CA LEU A 50 32.82 15.55 5.79
C LEU A 50 31.34 15.18 5.62
N PRO A 51 30.78 14.34 6.50
CA PRO A 51 29.35 14.05 6.52
C PRO A 51 28.53 15.32 6.81
N ASP A 52 27.35 15.43 6.19
CA ASP A 52 26.38 16.46 6.53
C ASP A 52 25.38 15.97 7.59
N PHE A 53 25.56 16.42 8.82
CA PHE A 53 24.70 16.05 9.95
C PHE A 53 23.30 16.69 9.90
N SER A 54 23.06 17.62 8.98
CA SER A 54 21.74 18.23 8.77
C SER A 54 20.80 17.36 7.94
N GLN A 55 21.31 16.26 7.36
CA GLN A 55 20.51 15.33 6.58
C GLN A 55 19.44 14.64 7.45
N PRO A 56 18.22 14.45 6.91
CA PRO A 56 17.11 13.89 7.68
C PRO A 56 17.28 12.39 7.96
N ARG A 57 17.87 11.65 7.01
CA ARG A 57 18.31 10.27 7.21
C ARG A 57 19.63 10.32 7.97
N ARG A 58 19.74 9.55 9.04
CA ARG A 58 21.00 9.47 9.80
C ARG A 58 21.49 8.04 9.79
N PHE A 59 22.74 7.86 9.41
CA PHE A 59 23.31 6.52 9.26
C PHE A 59 23.92 5.99 10.57
N LEU A 60 24.79 6.77 11.22
CA LEU A 60 25.48 6.37 12.46
C LEU A 60 24.59 6.53 13.70
N PRO A 61 24.80 5.76 14.79
CA PRO A 61 24.20 5.99 16.11
C PRO A 61 24.44 7.41 16.67
N PHE A 62 23.53 7.91 17.51
CA PHE A 62 23.51 9.28 18.02
C PHE A 62 24.81 9.70 18.70
N ASP A 63 25.33 8.87 19.58
CA ASP A 63 26.57 9.11 20.30
C ASP A 63 27.77 9.21 19.35
N LEU A 64 27.89 8.30 18.37
CA LEU A 64 28.95 8.36 17.36
C LEU A 64 28.82 9.59 16.46
N ARG A 65 27.59 9.99 16.10
CA ARG A 65 27.36 11.23 15.36
C ARG A 65 27.77 12.46 16.16
N GLN A 66 27.48 12.48 17.46
CA GLN A 66 27.83 13.59 18.34
C GLN A 66 29.35 13.75 18.41
N GLN A 67 30.08 12.67 18.68
CA GLN A 67 31.54 12.65 18.70
C GLN A 67 32.13 13.09 17.36
N LEU A 68 31.59 12.60 16.24
CA LEU A 68 32.03 12.98 14.89
C LEU A 68 31.79 14.47 14.60
N SER A 69 30.62 15.00 15.01
CA SER A 69 30.28 16.42 14.83
C SER A 69 31.14 17.36 15.68
N GLN A 70 31.64 16.87 16.81
CA GLN A 70 32.55 17.58 17.71
C GLN A 70 34.03 17.42 17.30
N GLY A 71 34.31 16.57 16.30
CA GLY A 71 35.68 16.27 15.86
C GLY A 71 36.47 15.40 16.85
N GLU A 72 35.80 14.71 17.77
CA GLU A 72 36.44 13.83 18.77
C GLU A 72 36.93 12.52 18.16
N ILE A 73 36.26 12.05 17.10
CA ILE A 73 36.60 10.84 16.35
C ILE A 73 36.58 11.12 14.86
N LEU A 74 37.27 10.30 14.08
CA LEU A 74 37.23 10.32 12.61
C LEU A 74 36.14 9.39 12.05
N PRO A 75 35.68 9.59 10.78
CA PRO A 75 34.67 8.72 10.17
C PRO A 75 35.04 7.23 10.17
N GLY A 76 36.32 6.91 9.95
CA GLY A 76 36.82 5.53 10.01
C GLY A 76 36.81 4.93 11.42
N GLU A 77 37.04 5.74 12.45
CA GLU A 77 36.97 5.30 13.85
C GLU A 77 35.52 5.05 14.27
N ALA A 78 34.59 5.91 13.85
CA ALA A 78 33.16 5.70 14.03
C ALA A 78 32.70 4.38 13.40
N MET A 79 33.17 4.06 12.19
CA MET A 79 32.85 2.79 11.52
C MET A 79 33.44 1.58 12.26
N ARG A 80 34.68 1.70 12.77
CA ARG A 80 35.33 0.64 13.55
C ARG A 80 34.57 0.36 14.85
N GLU A 81 34.15 1.40 15.56
CA GLU A 81 33.35 1.25 16.77
C GLU A 81 31.98 0.64 16.47
N LEU A 82 31.34 1.01 15.35
CA LEU A 82 30.09 0.40 14.92
C LEU A 82 30.23 -1.11 14.67
N LEU A 83 31.30 -1.56 14.02
CA LEU A 83 31.60 -2.99 13.84
C LEU A 83 31.81 -3.70 15.19
N SER A 84 32.63 -3.12 16.06
CA SER A 84 32.88 -3.63 17.42
C SER A 84 31.59 -3.76 18.26
N ARG A 85 30.64 -2.84 18.09
CA ARG A 85 29.32 -2.92 18.75
C ARG A 85 28.51 -4.11 18.24
N ALA A 86 28.48 -4.33 16.93
CA ALA A 86 27.76 -5.46 16.36
C ALA A 86 28.37 -6.80 16.80
N GLU A 87 29.70 -6.92 16.86
CA GLU A 87 30.38 -8.11 17.39
C GLU A 87 30.04 -8.37 18.87
N ARG A 88 29.80 -7.30 19.65
CA ARG A 88 29.33 -7.38 21.05
C ARG A 88 27.82 -7.67 21.18
N GLY A 89 27.10 -7.84 20.07
CA GLY A 89 25.67 -8.12 20.05
C GLY A 89 24.77 -6.89 20.21
N ASP A 90 25.28 -5.69 19.93
CA ASP A 90 24.44 -4.48 19.89
C ASP A 90 23.43 -4.56 18.72
N GLN A 91 22.15 -4.57 19.08
CA GLN A 91 21.06 -4.71 18.12
C GLN A 91 20.97 -3.55 17.12
N LEU A 92 21.26 -2.31 17.54
CA LEU A 92 21.25 -1.15 16.65
C LEU A 92 22.38 -1.26 15.62
N ALA A 93 23.59 -1.60 16.08
CA ALA A 93 24.74 -1.77 15.19
C ALA A 93 24.50 -2.91 14.19
N ALA A 94 23.97 -4.04 14.65
CA ALA A 94 23.62 -5.17 13.79
C ALA A 94 22.59 -4.81 12.72
N LEU A 95 21.55 -4.03 13.06
CA LEU A 95 20.55 -3.54 12.11
C LEU A 95 21.14 -2.56 11.08
N ILE A 96 22.01 -1.64 11.50
CA ILE A 96 22.65 -0.67 10.60
C ILE A 96 23.56 -1.38 9.59
N LEU A 97 24.36 -2.34 10.06
CA LEU A 97 25.28 -3.10 9.23
C LEU A 97 24.54 -4.09 8.31
N GLY A 98 23.38 -4.58 8.76
CA GLY A 98 22.64 -5.66 8.09
C GLY A 98 23.15 -7.05 8.46
N ASP A 99 23.76 -7.18 9.66
CA ASP A 99 24.32 -8.43 10.21
C ASP A 99 23.35 -9.11 11.21
N GLY A 100 22.23 -8.42 11.54
CA GLY A 100 21.29 -8.83 12.57
C GLY A 100 20.08 -9.61 12.06
N GLY A 101 20.21 -10.94 12.01
CA GLY A 101 19.09 -11.87 12.15
C GLY A 101 18.93 -12.87 11.01
N ASP A 102 19.34 -14.12 11.27
CA ASP A 102 18.86 -15.36 10.65
C ASP A 102 18.12 -15.20 9.32
N SER A 103 18.85 -15.45 8.23
CA SER A 103 18.30 -16.20 7.10
C SER A 103 17.77 -17.54 7.61
N LEU A 104 16.51 -17.53 8.04
CA LEU A 104 15.65 -18.72 8.12
C LEU A 104 14.53 -18.64 7.08
N ASN A 105 14.81 -17.99 5.95
CA ASN A 105 14.16 -18.27 4.68
C ASN A 105 15.02 -19.31 3.97
N ASP A 106 14.94 -20.56 4.42
CA ASP A 106 15.46 -21.72 3.69
C ASP A 106 14.39 -22.32 2.76
N ASP A 107 13.27 -21.64 2.55
CA ASP A 107 12.24 -22.05 1.60
C ASP A 107 11.76 -20.86 0.74
N GLU A 108 11.78 -21.08 -0.58
CA GLU A 108 11.20 -20.29 -1.69
C GLU A 108 12.11 -19.27 -2.43
N ASP A 109 12.78 -19.81 -3.46
CA ASP A 109 13.19 -19.21 -4.75
C ASP A 109 13.09 -17.66 -4.92
N GLY A 110 14.19 -16.98 -4.63
CA GLY A 110 14.52 -15.62 -5.11
C GLY A 110 15.81 -15.09 -4.48
N PRO A 111 16.65 -14.28 -5.16
CA PRO A 111 17.82 -13.67 -4.51
C PRO A 111 17.32 -12.58 -3.56
N GLU A 112 17.03 -12.94 -2.32
CA GLU A 112 16.54 -11.97 -1.33
C GLU A 112 17.59 -10.87 -1.12
N ASP A 113 17.16 -9.63 -1.41
CA ASP A 113 17.93 -8.40 -1.23
C ASP A 113 18.66 -8.39 0.11
N GLU A 114 19.98 -8.66 0.11
CA GLU A 114 20.82 -8.35 1.27
C GLU A 114 20.68 -6.84 1.57
N LYS A 115 19.93 -6.49 2.62
CA LYS A 115 19.67 -5.10 3.01
C LYS A 115 20.62 -4.71 4.14
N GLY A 116 21.47 -3.71 3.90
CA GLY A 116 22.38 -3.20 4.93
C GLY A 116 23.57 -2.44 4.35
N LEU A 117 24.49 -2.04 5.21
CA LEU A 117 25.77 -1.47 4.79
C LEU A 117 26.74 -2.53 4.27
N LEU A 118 26.80 -3.69 4.93
CA LEU A 118 27.68 -4.80 4.52
C LEU A 118 27.34 -5.26 3.10
N ALA A 119 26.05 -5.44 2.81
CA ALA A 119 25.56 -5.79 1.49
C ALA A 119 25.92 -4.76 0.42
N LEU A 120 25.75 -3.47 0.73
CA LEU A 120 26.12 -2.38 -0.17
C LEU A 120 27.64 -2.36 -0.39
N ALA A 121 28.45 -2.56 0.64
CA ALA A 121 29.90 -2.64 0.54
C ALA A 121 30.34 -3.82 -0.34
N ARG A 122 29.73 -5.01 -0.19
CA ARG A 122 29.96 -6.17 -1.08
C ARG A 122 29.61 -5.84 -2.53
N SER A 123 28.47 -5.18 -2.77
CA SER A 123 28.05 -4.75 -4.10
C SER A 123 29.00 -3.73 -4.73
N VAL A 124 29.43 -2.71 -3.96
CA VAL A 124 30.43 -1.73 -4.40
C VAL A 124 31.79 -2.41 -4.67
N LYS A 125 32.17 -3.42 -3.87
CA LYS A 125 33.42 -4.17 -4.07
C LYS A 125 33.43 -5.00 -5.35
N THR A 126 32.29 -5.60 -5.73
CA THR A 126 32.18 -6.50 -6.88
C THR A 126 31.86 -5.78 -8.18
N VAL A 127 30.88 -4.88 -8.16
CA VAL A 127 30.35 -4.19 -9.35
C VAL A 127 30.97 -2.81 -9.54
N GLY A 128 31.54 -2.22 -8.47
CA GLY A 128 31.99 -0.85 -8.47
C GLY A 128 30.87 0.15 -8.19
N LEU A 129 31.26 1.40 -7.94
CA LEU A 129 30.33 2.48 -7.68
C LEU A 129 29.62 2.91 -8.98
N ARG A 130 28.36 2.47 -9.16
CA ARG A 130 27.56 2.78 -10.38
C ARG A 130 27.23 4.25 -10.52
N GLN A 131 26.91 4.92 -9.41
CA GLN A 131 26.56 6.34 -9.38
C GLN A 131 27.50 7.05 -8.40
N PRO A 132 28.22 8.10 -8.84
CA PRO A 132 29.08 8.88 -7.95
C PRO A 132 28.26 9.53 -6.82
N ILE A 133 28.95 9.97 -5.77
CA ILE A 133 28.36 10.79 -4.71
C ILE A 133 28.37 12.26 -5.10
N ASN A 134 27.47 13.08 -4.57
CA ASN A 134 27.52 14.53 -4.78
C ASN A 134 28.10 15.19 -3.54
N VAL A 135 29.02 16.13 -3.77
CA VAL A 135 29.69 16.88 -2.70
C VAL A 135 29.77 18.36 -3.04
N TYR A 136 29.79 19.20 -2.01
CA TYR A 136 29.94 20.65 -2.12
C TYR A 136 31.32 21.07 -1.61
N SER A 137 32.04 21.92 -2.34
CA SER A 137 33.31 22.46 -1.86
C SER A 137 33.10 23.36 -0.64
N ILE A 138 33.84 23.12 0.43
CA ILE A 138 33.84 23.95 1.65
C ILE A 138 35.26 24.38 2.02
N THR A 139 35.37 25.57 2.60
CA THR A 139 36.64 26.08 3.15
C THR A 139 36.61 25.95 4.66
N ARG A 140 37.60 25.25 5.22
CA ARG A 140 37.76 25.12 6.66
C ARG A 140 38.61 26.28 7.21
N PRO A 141 38.16 26.98 8.27
CA PRO A 141 38.95 28.05 8.89
C PRO A 141 40.26 27.55 9.51
N ASP A 142 40.27 26.29 9.95
CA ASP A 142 41.35 25.63 10.68
C ASP A 142 42.36 24.91 9.77
N ALA A 143 42.08 24.79 8.48
CA ALA A 143 43.00 24.26 7.47
C ALA A 143 43.01 25.16 6.22
N PRO A 144 43.52 26.40 6.32
CA PRO A 144 43.55 27.32 5.19
C PRO A 144 44.47 26.80 4.07
N GLY A 145 43.92 26.65 2.86
CA GLY A 145 44.64 26.17 1.67
C GLY A 145 44.34 24.72 1.28
N GLU A 146 43.68 23.94 2.15
CA GLU A 146 43.21 22.61 1.82
C GLU A 146 41.74 22.64 1.38
N THR A 147 41.42 21.89 0.31
CA THR A 147 40.06 21.80 -0.20
C THR A 147 39.34 20.65 0.49
N PHE A 148 38.34 20.98 1.30
CA PHE A 148 37.43 20.02 1.93
C PHE A 148 36.10 20.01 1.18
N TYR A 149 35.38 18.91 1.34
CA TYR A 149 34.09 18.71 0.71
C TYR A 149 33.05 18.31 1.74
N GLN A 150 31.85 18.88 1.65
CA GLN A 150 30.69 18.47 2.43
C GLN A 150 29.84 17.52 1.59
N LEU A 151 29.45 16.40 2.17
CA LEU A 151 28.60 15.43 1.50
C LEU A 151 27.19 15.98 1.26
N GLY A 152 26.75 16.00 0.00
CA GLY A 152 25.39 16.37 -0.40
C GLY A 152 24.48 15.16 -0.54
N GLU A 153 24.83 14.21 -1.41
CA GLU A 153 24.06 13.00 -1.65
C GLU A 153 24.95 11.75 -1.69
N GLY A 154 24.38 10.60 -1.33
CA GLY A 154 25.07 9.32 -1.39
C GLY A 154 25.76 8.88 -0.10
N GLU A 155 25.26 9.33 1.06
CA GLU A 155 25.81 8.99 2.39
C GLU A 155 26.07 7.50 2.59
N ARG A 156 25.13 6.64 2.20
CA ARG A 156 25.31 5.18 2.31
C ARG A 156 26.49 4.66 1.48
N ARG A 157 26.77 5.25 0.31
CA ARG A 157 27.90 4.86 -0.55
C ARG A 157 29.22 5.34 0.05
N TYR A 158 29.23 6.54 0.61
CA TYR A 158 30.37 7.07 1.37
C TYR A 158 30.72 6.13 2.54
N TRP A 159 29.74 5.75 3.37
CA TRP A 159 29.97 4.82 4.47
C TRP A 159 30.41 3.42 4.01
N ALA A 160 29.93 2.94 2.87
CA ALA A 160 30.35 1.67 2.30
C ALA A 160 31.83 1.71 1.85
N HIS A 161 32.27 2.81 1.25
CA HIS A 161 33.69 3.04 0.94
C HIS A 161 34.54 3.11 2.21
N GLN A 162 34.08 3.83 3.25
CA GLN A 162 34.78 3.91 4.53
C GLN A 162 34.98 2.54 5.17
N LEU A 163 33.95 1.69 5.10
CA LEU A 163 33.99 0.31 5.59
C LEU A 163 34.99 -0.54 4.79
N LEU A 164 34.98 -0.45 3.46
CA LEU A 164 35.90 -1.20 2.60
C LEU A 164 37.36 -0.77 2.78
N ALA A 165 37.61 0.54 2.93
CA ALA A 165 38.93 1.07 3.25
C ALA A 165 39.42 0.57 4.60
N LEU A 166 38.53 0.52 5.61
CA LEU A 166 38.84 -0.03 6.94
C LEU A 166 39.20 -1.53 6.90
N GLN A 167 38.62 -2.29 5.97
CA GLN A 167 38.92 -3.71 5.74
C GLN A 167 40.25 -3.94 5.00
N GLY A 168 40.99 -2.87 4.67
CA GLY A 168 42.32 -2.95 4.04
C GLY A 168 42.32 -2.87 2.52
N ASP A 169 41.18 -2.63 1.86
CA ASP A 169 41.17 -2.33 0.42
C ASP A 169 41.53 -0.84 0.18
N GLU A 170 42.81 -0.53 0.02
CA GLU A 170 43.32 0.83 -0.20
C GLU A 170 42.67 1.54 -1.41
N LYS A 171 42.23 0.78 -2.42
CA LYS A 171 41.53 1.32 -3.59
C LYS A 171 40.23 2.06 -3.25
N PHE A 172 39.62 1.76 -2.10
CA PHE A 172 38.40 2.42 -1.63
C PHE A 172 38.66 3.60 -0.70
N ALA A 173 39.93 3.92 -0.39
CA ALA A 173 40.30 5.16 0.32
C ALA A 173 39.97 6.43 -0.49
N ARG A 174 39.67 6.27 -1.79
CA ARG A 174 39.15 7.30 -2.68
C ARG A 174 37.75 6.94 -3.18
N ILE A 175 36.92 7.94 -3.40
CA ILE A 175 35.55 7.77 -3.90
C ILE A 175 35.27 8.67 -5.10
N ARG A 176 34.52 8.16 -6.07
CA ARG A 176 34.08 8.93 -7.23
C ARG A 176 32.96 9.89 -6.83
N CYS A 177 33.16 11.18 -7.08
CA CYS A 177 32.25 12.24 -6.70
C CYS A 177 32.01 13.24 -7.85
N ILE A 178 30.86 13.90 -7.79
CA ILE A 178 30.54 15.09 -8.55
C ILE A 178 30.67 16.27 -7.58
N ILE A 179 31.49 17.25 -7.95
CA ILE A 179 31.70 18.45 -7.14
C ILE A 179 30.76 19.53 -7.67
N ASP A 180 29.73 19.83 -6.90
CA ASP A 180 28.78 20.88 -7.21
C ASP A 180 29.17 22.17 -6.48
N THR A 181 29.00 23.32 -7.14
CA THR A 181 29.03 24.62 -6.46
C THR A 181 27.77 24.79 -5.64
N LEU A 182 27.88 25.36 -4.43
CA LEU A 182 26.71 25.77 -3.64
C LEU A 182 25.81 26.67 -4.50
N PRO A 183 24.55 26.29 -4.76
CA PRO A 183 23.66 27.08 -5.61
C PRO A 183 23.38 28.47 -5.02
N GLU A 184 23.25 29.49 -5.87
CA GLU A 184 22.92 30.88 -5.45
C GLU A 184 21.57 30.96 -4.72
N ASP A 185 20.61 30.09 -5.06
CA ASP A 185 19.29 30.02 -4.43
C ASP A 185 19.14 28.77 -3.53
N LYS A 186 20.09 28.64 -2.58
CA LYS A 186 20.20 27.51 -1.63
C LYS A 186 18.88 27.20 -0.92
N ASP A 187 18.13 28.24 -0.56
CA ASP A 187 16.88 28.12 0.18
C ASP A 187 15.78 27.42 -0.64
N LEU A 188 15.63 27.75 -1.92
CA LEU A 188 14.61 27.16 -2.77
C LEU A 188 14.86 25.66 -3.01
N ILE A 189 16.11 25.29 -3.27
CA ILE A 189 16.50 23.88 -3.47
C ILE A 189 16.31 23.10 -2.17
N GLN A 190 16.71 23.66 -1.03
CA GLN A 190 16.53 23.02 0.27
C GLN A 190 15.03 22.82 0.60
N ARG A 191 14.18 23.82 0.30
CA ARG A 191 12.72 23.71 0.46
C ARG A 191 12.14 22.58 -0.38
N ARG A 192 12.53 22.51 -1.66
CA ARG A 192 12.09 21.45 -2.58
C ARG A 192 12.52 20.06 -2.09
N GLN A 193 13.78 19.90 -1.71
CA GLN A 193 14.33 18.63 -1.24
C GLN A 193 13.65 18.14 0.05
N GLN A 194 13.42 19.05 1.01
CA GLN A 194 12.70 18.73 2.24
C GLN A 194 11.25 18.32 1.97
N ALA A 195 10.56 19.05 1.08
CA ALA A 195 9.19 18.75 0.70
C ALA A 195 9.08 17.38 0.00
N GLU A 196 10.02 17.07 -0.90
CA GLU A 196 10.10 15.78 -1.56
C GLU A 196 10.34 14.64 -0.56
N ASN A 197 11.32 14.79 0.34
CA ASN A 197 11.60 13.84 1.41
C ASN A 197 10.40 13.64 2.33
N ALA A 198 9.67 14.70 2.67
CA ALA A 198 8.44 14.61 3.46
C ALA A 198 7.30 13.90 2.71
N ALA A 199 7.28 13.91 1.37
CA ALA A 199 6.28 13.23 0.55
C ALA A 199 6.64 11.77 0.19
N ARG A 200 7.91 11.40 0.30
CA ARG A 200 8.41 10.05 0.02
C ARG A 200 7.80 8.99 0.95
N GLN A 201 7.39 7.88 0.35
CA GLN A 201 6.80 6.74 1.07
C GLN A 201 7.85 5.71 1.51
N ASP A 202 9.03 5.72 0.88
CA ASP A 202 10.18 4.84 1.12
C ASP A 202 11.13 5.37 2.21
N LEU A 203 10.79 6.49 2.84
CA LEU A 203 11.54 7.09 3.94
C LEU A 203 11.10 6.48 5.27
N SER A 204 12.06 6.25 6.19
CA SER A 204 11.74 5.81 7.55
C SER A 204 10.81 6.82 8.24
N ALA A 205 9.99 6.34 9.18
CA ALA A 205 9.03 7.20 9.85
C ALA A 205 9.72 8.38 10.56
N ILE A 206 10.88 8.14 11.18
CA ILE A 206 11.68 9.14 11.89
C ILE A 206 12.30 10.15 10.91
N ALA A 207 12.94 9.70 9.83
CA ALA A 207 13.53 10.63 8.87
C ALA A 207 12.46 11.51 8.21
N ARG A 208 11.28 10.95 7.94
CA ARG A 208 10.13 11.73 7.47
C ARG A 208 9.67 12.76 8.51
N SER A 209 9.64 12.39 9.79
CA SER A 209 9.34 13.34 10.87
C SER A 209 10.33 14.50 10.93
N ARG A 210 11.64 14.25 10.75
CA ARG A 210 12.66 15.31 10.72
C ARG A 210 12.49 16.25 9.54
N SER A 211 12.19 15.74 8.34
CA SER A 211 11.87 16.60 7.19
C SER A 211 10.65 17.49 7.46
N ILE A 212 9.61 16.93 8.09
CA ILE A 212 8.41 17.69 8.49
C ILE A 212 8.75 18.76 9.54
N GLU A 213 9.60 18.45 10.52
CA GLU A 213 10.05 19.40 11.54
C GLU A 213 10.85 20.55 10.93
N GLN A 214 11.78 20.27 10.02
CA GLN A 214 12.56 21.30 9.32
C GLN A 214 11.66 22.26 8.53
N ILE A 215 10.64 21.73 7.85
CA ILE A 215 9.64 22.56 7.15
C ILE A 215 8.84 23.40 8.15
N GLN A 216 8.39 22.79 9.26
CA GLN A 216 7.60 23.49 10.27
C GLN A 216 8.39 24.63 10.94
N GLU A 217 9.64 24.40 11.30
CA GLU A 217 10.47 25.41 11.96
C GLU A 217 10.77 26.58 11.02
N ARG A 218 11.04 26.31 9.74
CA ARG A 218 11.19 27.39 8.75
C ARG A 218 9.92 28.22 8.63
N LEU A 219 8.76 27.56 8.46
CA LEU A 219 7.47 28.26 8.34
C LEU A 219 7.12 29.05 9.61
N ARG A 220 7.49 28.55 10.78
CA ARG A 220 7.33 29.26 12.06
C ARG A 220 8.04 30.60 12.07
N LEU A 221 9.25 30.67 11.52
CA LEU A 221 10.02 31.90 11.39
C LEU A 221 9.42 32.83 10.32
N THR A 222 9.08 32.29 9.14
CA THR A 222 8.54 33.09 8.02
C THR A 222 7.14 33.65 8.29
N MET A 223 6.28 32.90 8.98
CA MET A 223 4.90 33.30 9.28
C MET A 223 4.77 34.15 10.55
N GLY A 224 5.86 34.38 11.29
CA GLY A 224 5.84 35.25 12.47
C GLY A 224 5.53 36.69 12.08
N THR A 225 4.38 37.22 12.50
CA THR A 225 3.96 38.59 12.18
C THR A 225 4.29 39.56 13.30
N ARG A 226 4.87 40.72 12.99
CA ARG A 226 4.99 41.83 13.96
C ARG A 226 3.61 42.40 14.24
N VAL A 227 3.28 42.55 15.53
CA VAL A 227 2.05 43.20 15.94
C VAL A 227 2.21 44.72 15.80
N PRO A 228 1.36 45.44 15.05
CA PRO A 228 1.44 46.89 14.95
C PRO A 228 1.34 47.55 16.33
N GLY A 229 2.32 48.36 16.70
CA GLY A 229 2.36 49.08 17.98
C GLY A 229 3.03 48.34 19.15
N GLU A 230 3.51 47.11 18.96
CA GLU A 230 4.24 46.35 19.97
C GLU A 230 5.57 45.80 19.43
N THR A 231 6.56 45.62 20.31
CA THR A 231 7.83 44.94 19.99
C THR A 231 7.66 43.41 19.89
N THR A 232 6.46 42.90 20.12
CA THR A 232 6.14 41.46 20.19
C THR A 232 5.89 40.87 18.79
N ILE A 233 6.49 39.71 18.51
CA ILE A 233 6.22 38.90 17.31
C ILE A 233 5.14 37.88 17.66
N LYS A 234 3.99 37.95 16.97
CA LYS A 234 2.94 36.94 17.08
C LYS A 234 3.31 35.73 16.24
N LEU A 235 3.56 34.61 16.90
CA LEU A 235 3.82 33.34 16.23
C LEU A 235 2.50 32.68 15.77
N PRO A 236 2.53 31.94 14.64
CA PRO A 236 1.38 31.16 14.17
C PRO A 236 1.01 30.08 15.18
N SER A 237 -0.28 29.75 15.23
CA SER A 237 -0.77 28.63 16.04
C SER A 237 -0.30 27.29 15.47
N GLN A 238 -0.27 26.24 16.32
CA GLN A 238 0.12 24.90 15.87
C GLN A 238 -0.73 24.38 14.70
N ARG A 239 -2.04 24.68 14.69
CA ARG A 239 -2.93 24.25 13.60
C ARG A 239 -2.62 24.94 12.27
N GLU A 240 -2.27 26.23 12.32
CA GLU A 240 -1.86 27.00 11.15
C GLU A 240 -0.52 26.48 10.61
N LEU A 241 0.44 26.20 11.50
CA LEU A 241 1.72 25.56 11.13
C LEU A 241 1.50 24.20 10.48
N ASP A 242 0.69 23.33 11.08
CA ASP A 242 0.41 22.00 10.53
C ASP A 242 -0.24 22.07 9.13
N ALA A 243 -1.09 23.08 8.90
CA ALA A 243 -1.72 23.32 7.60
C ALA A 243 -0.73 23.90 6.58
N ALA A 244 0.11 24.85 7.01
CA ALA A 244 1.13 25.47 6.18
C ALA A 244 2.18 24.44 5.73
N VAL A 245 2.62 23.53 6.61
CA VAL A 245 3.50 22.40 6.24
C VAL A 245 2.85 21.54 5.16
N GLY A 246 1.57 21.20 5.31
CA GLY A 246 0.84 20.42 4.31
C GLY A 246 0.75 21.12 2.95
N GLN A 247 0.58 22.45 2.96
CA GLN A 247 0.55 23.27 1.75
C GLN A 247 1.94 23.39 1.11
N GLU A 248 3.00 23.59 1.89
CA GLU A 248 4.39 23.66 1.41
C GLU A 248 4.77 22.36 0.69
N VAL A 249 4.49 21.20 1.30
CA VAL A 249 4.74 19.91 0.66
C VAL A 249 3.93 19.75 -0.63
N LYS A 250 2.67 20.20 -0.64
CA LYS A 250 1.82 20.17 -1.84
C LYS A 250 2.37 21.05 -2.97
N THR A 251 2.90 22.24 -2.65
CA THR A 251 3.45 23.17 -3.63
C THR A 251 4.59 22.55 -4.43
N PHE A 252 5.49 21.80 -3.78
CA PHE A 252 6.64 21.19 -4.46
C PHE A 252 6.37 19.80 -5.04
N THR A 253 5.44 19.03 -4.46
CA THR A 253 5.27 17.60 -4.82
C THR A 253 3.92 17.26 -5.45
N GLY A 254 2.96 18.19 -5.45
CA GLY A 254 1.57 17.97 -5.84
C GLY A 254 0.76 17.11 -4.86
N ARG A 255 1.39 16.52 -3.83
CA ARG A 255 0.74 15.65 -2.85
C ARG A 255 0.50 16.41 -1.54
N ALA A 256 -0.75 16.44 -1.09
CA ALA A 256 -1.10 17.09 0.17
C ALA A 256 -0.87 16.15 1.37
N ILE A 257 -0.20 16.65 2.40
CA ILE A 257 -0.12 15.99 3.71
C ILE A 257 -1.11 16.70 4.65
N GLY A 258 -2.02 15.94 5.28
CA GLY A 258 -2.98 16.53 6.21
C GLY A 258 -2.34 16.90 7.55
N GLY A 259 -2.80 17.99 8.18
CA GLY A 259 -2.22 18.46 9.46
C GLY A 259 -2.29 17.44 10.61
N ARG A 260 -3.23 16.49 10.59
CA ARG A 260 -3.24 15.35 11.53
C ARG A 260 -2.00 14.45 11.34
N MET A 261 -1.63 14.20 10.10
CA MET A 261 -0.46 13.38 9.76
C MET A 261 0.83 14.09 10.20
N VAL A 262 0.94 15.40 9.94
CA VAL A 262 2.05 16.25 10.43
C VAL A 262 2.25 16.08 11.93
N ARG A 263 1.21 16.27 12.74
CA ARG A 263 1.29 16.09 14.20
C ARG A 263 1.70 14.70 14.64
N ASN A 264 1.23 13.66 13.95
CA ASN A 264 1.57 12.29 14.30
C ASN A 264 3.05 12.00 14.04
N TYR A 265 3.60 12.45 12.91
CA TYR A 265 5.01 12.33 12.61
C TYR A 265 5.87 13.14 13.61
N LEU A 266 5.53 14.41 13.85
CA LEU A 266 6.25 15.24 14.82
C LEU A 266 6.27 14.65 16.23
N ARG A 267 5.19 13.95 16.63
CA ARG A 267 5.16 13.24 17.92
C ARG A 267 6.24 12.17 18.04
N LEU A 268 6.64 11.52 16.94
CA LEU A 268 7.68 10.48 16.99
C LEU A 268 9.05 11.03 17.39
N LEU A 269 9.31 12.32 17.14
CA LEU A 269 10.56 12.98 17.55
C LEU A 269 10.68 13.19 19.06
N LYS A 270 9.62 12.89 19.83
CA LYS A 270 9.65 12.88 21.29
C LYS A 270 10.27 11.61 21.88
N LEU A 271 10.54 10.59 21.06
CA LEU A 271 11.33 9.43 21.48
C LEU A 271 12.76 9.88 21.81
N SER A 272 13.43 9.20 22.74
CA SER A 272 14.84 9.47 23.02
C SER A 272 15.71 9.25 21.78
N PRO A 273 16.85 9.96 21.63
CA PRO A 273 17.70 9.86 20.45
C PRO A 273 18.10 8.41 20.10
N GLU A 274 18.39 7.61 21.12
CA GLU A 274 18.79 6.20 20.97
C GLU A 274 17.63 5.36 20.41
N LEU A 275 16.40 5.61 20.87
CA LEU A 275 15.21 4.93 20.35
C LEU A 275 14.86 5.39 18.94
N GLN A 276 15.06 6.67 18.61
CA GLN A 276 14.87 7.15 17.25
C GLN A 276 15.79 6.42 16.27
N ASP A 277 17.06 6.21 16.64
CA ASP A 277 18.02 5.50 15.81
C ASP A 277 17.66 4.02 15.65
N LEU A 278 17.26 3.34 16.74
CA LEU A 278 16.83 1.95 16.68
C LEU A 278 15.61 1.75 15.78
N VAL A 279 14.63 2.65 15.90
CA VAL A 279 13.40 2.65 15.11
C VAL A 279 13.69 2.95 13.63
N GLU A 280 14.61 3.87 13.35
CA GLU A 280 15.03 4.23 12.00
C GLU A 280 15.78 3.09 11.33
N ALA A 281 16.74 2.47 12.02
CA ALA A 281 17.50 1.31 11.55
C ALA A 281 16.60 0.09 11.29
N ALA A 282 15.63 -0.18 12.17
CA ALA A 282 14.63 -1.23 11.99
C ALA A 282 13.53 -0.88 10.97
N GLN A 283 13.56 0.32 10.38
CA GLN A 283 12.57 0.80 9.41
C GLN A 283 11.11 0.71 9.90
N LEU A 284 10.86 0.91 11.19
CA LEU A 284 9.51 0.80 11.72
C LEU A 284 8.61 1.90 11.17
N THR A 285 7.36 1.52 10.90
CA THR A 285 6.37 2.41 10.31
C THR A 285 5.73 3.33 11.35
N GLU A 286 5.24 4.49 10.93
CA GLU A 286 4.51 5.42 11.81
C GLU A 286 3.29 4.75 12.49
N LYS A 287 2.65 3.78 11.82
CA LYS A 287 1.53 3.01 12.38
C LYS A 287 1.94 2.10 13.55
N GLN A 288 3.15 1.52 13.50
CA GLN A 288 3.70 0.72 14.61
C GLN A 288 4.14 1.60 15.78
N LEU A 289 4.66 2.79 15.50
CA LEU A 289 5.20 3.69 16.53
C LEU A 289 4.14 4.54 17.22
N ARG A 290 3.07 4.91 16.52
CA ARG A 290 2.00 5.76 17.08
C ARG A 290 1.40 5.21 18.38
N PRO A 291 1.11 3.90 18.53
CA PRO A 291 0.68 3.34 19.80
C PRO A 291 1.76 3.43 20.88
N VAL A 292 3.03 3.22 20.55
CA VAL A 292 4.18 3.31 21.48
C VAL A 292 4.23 4.69 22.14
N MET A 293 3.92 5.76 21.40
CA MET A 293 3.86 7.13 21.93
C MET A 293 2.80 7.38 23.02
N ARG A 294 1.93 6.40 23.32
CA ARG A 294 0.97 6.48 24.44
C ARG A 294 1.57 6.07 25.77
N LEU A 295 2.66 5.31 25.75
CA LEU A 295 3.36 4.86 26.94
C LEU A 295 4.05 6.06 27.61
N LYS A 296 4.05 6.06 28.94
CA LYS A 296 4.51 7.21 29.73
C LYS A 296 6.01 7.20 29.97
N THR A 297 6.60 6.01 30.08
CA THR A 297 8.01 5.84 30.44
C THR A 297 8.83 5.42 29.24
N GLU A 298 10.05 5.91 29.16
CA GLU A 298 11.00 5.53 28.11
C GLU A 298 11.34 4.03 28.15
N ALA A 299 11.41 3.45 29.36
CA ALA A 299 11.67 2.02 29.54
C ALA A 299 10.57 1.14 28.90
N GLU A 300 9.29 1.49 29.09
CA GLU A 300 8.16 0.82 28.44
C GLU A 300 8.22 0.98 26.91
N GLN A 301 8.54 2.19 26.43
CA GLN A 301 8.67 2.46 25.00
C GLN A 301 9.78 1.61 24.37
N ARG A 302 10.94 1.55 25.02
CA ARG A 302 12.08 0.72 24.62
C ARG A 302 11.72 -0.76 24.56
N GLN A 303 11.13 -1.28 25.63
CA GLN A 303 10.76 -2.69 25.70
C GLN A 303 9.78 -3.07 24.60
N LEU A 304 8.78 -2.22 24.34
CA LEU A 304 7.82 -2.46 23.27
C LEU A 304 8.48 -2.36 21.88
N ILE A 305 9.38 -1.40 21.65
CA ILE A 305 10.11 -1.29 20.38
C ILE A 305 10.96 -2.54 20.12
N ILE A 306 11.72 -3.01 21.10
CA ILE A 306 12.51 -4.25 20.99
C ILE A 306 11.58 -5.43 20.68
N GLN A 307 10.42 -5.50 21.35
CA GLN A 307 9.44 -6.52 21.08
C GLN A 307 8.85 -6.44 19.66
N ILE A 308 8.59 -5.23 19.14
CA ILE A 308 8.12 -5.01 17.76
C ILE A 308 9.14 -5.55 16.76
N ILE A 309 10.42 -5.28 16.98
CA ILE A 309 11.51 -5.71 16.10
C ILE A 309 11.63 -7.24 16.14
N ASN A 310 11.74 -7.82 17.33
CA ASN A 310 11.99 -9.26 17.49
C ASN A 310 10.79 -10.12 17.04
N GLN A 311 9.56 -9.66 17.26
CA GLN A 311 8.34 -10.40 16.92
C GLN A 311 7.68 -9.93 15.62
N ARG A 312 8.32 -8.99 14.89
CA ARG A 312 7.80 -8.38 13.65
C ARG A 312 6.33 -7.95 13.74
N LEU A 313 5.96 -7.32 14.85
CA LEU A 313 4.55 -7.00 15.17
C LEU A 313 3.94 -6.01 14.18
N SER A 314 2.70 -6.24 13.77
CA SER A 314 1.95 -5.26 12.96
C SER A 314 1.48 -4.09 13.82
N GLY A 315 1.19 -2.94 13.21
CA GLY A 315 0.68 -1.78 13.96
C GLY A 315 -0.64 -2.05 14.72
N ARG A 316 -1.41 -3.07 14.30
CA ARG A 316 -2.61 -3.52 15.02
C ARG A 316 -2.26 -4.28 16.29
N ASP A 317 -1.23 -5.13 16.23
CA ASP A 317 -0.77 -5.94 17.36
C ASP A 317 -0.10 -5.07 18.43
N VAL A 318 0.63 -4.03 18.00
CA VAL A 318 1.16 -3.04 18.93
C VAL A 318 0.03 -2.28 19.64
N LEU A 319 -1.01 -1.91 18.89
CA LEU A 319 -2.15 -1.19 19.45
C LEU A 319 -2.91 -2.02 20.50
N SER A 320 -3.12 -3.32 20.25
CA SER A 320 -3.79 -4.21 21.21
C SER A 320 -2.98 -4.42 22.49
N LYS A 321 -1.65 -4.36 22.42
CA LYS A 321 -0.75 -4.43 23.59
C LYS A 321 -0.76 -3.16 24.44
N VAL A 322 -0.80 -1.97 23.83
CA VAL A 322 -0.73 -0.68 24.56
C VAL A 322 -2.09 -0.23 25.09
N ALA A 323 -3.17 -0.62 24.44
CA ALA A 323 -4.52 -0.37 24.90
C ALA A 323 -5.23 -1.73 24.99
N PRO A 324 -5.40 -2.31 26.19
CA PRO A 324 -6.35 -3.41 26.36
C PRO A 324 -7.71 -2.83 25.99
N THR A 325 -8.21 -3.19 24.82
CA THR A 325 -9.55 -2.80 24.43
C THR A 325 -10.52 -3.35 25.47
N ALA A 326 -11.50 -2.55 25.84
CA ALA A 326 -12.80 -3.01 26.34
C ALA A 326 -13.21 -4.33 25.63
N PRO A 327 -13.99 -5.21 26.30
CA PRO A 327 -14.27 -6.56 25.82
C PRO A 327 -14.57 -6.61 24.32
N VAL A 328 -14.08 -7.68 23.70
CA VAL A 328 -14.09 -8.00 22.26
C VAL A 328 -15.51 -8.15 21.67
N SER A 329 -16.55 -7.57 22.30
CA SER A 329 -17.91 -7.47 21.78
C SER A 329 -18.09 -6.38 20.72
N SER A 330 -17.01 -5.67 20.36
CA SER A 330 -17.02 -4.67 19.28
C SER A 330 -15.92 -4.89 18.25
N LEU A 331 -15.74 -6.13 17.79
CA LEU A 331 -15.27 -6.37 16.43
C LEU A 331 -16.35 -5.91 15.46
N LYS A 332 -16.45 -4.60 15.23
CA LYS A 332 -16.96 -4.11 13.94
C LYS A 332 -16.01 -4.69 12.90
N GLN A 333 -16.54 -5.58 12.07
CA GLN A 333 -15.90 -6.17 10.89
C GLN A 333 -14.95 -5.16 10.25
N VAL A 334 -13.69 -5.57 10.08
CA VAL A 334 -12.68 -4.80 9.36
C VAL A 334 -13.22 -4.56 7.96
N LYS A 335 -13.57 -3.31 7.63
CA LYS A 335 -13.92 -2.94 6.26
C LYS A 335 -12.65 -3.04 5.40
N ARG A 336 -12.69 -3.90 4.37
CA ARG A 336 -11.66 -4.06 3.32
C ARG A 336 -11.22 -2.68 2.78
N THR A 337 -9.97 -2.54 2.35
CA THR A 337 -9.48 -1.25 1.85
C THR A 337 -10.12 -0.89 0.50
N THR A 338 -10.28 0.41 0.21
CA THR A 338 -10.97 0.90 -0.99
C THR A 338 -10.27 0.49 -2.30
N ILE A 339 -8.98 0.13 -2.25
CA ILE A 339 -8.20 -0.31 -3.41
C ILE A 339 -8.45 -1.81 -3.67
N GLU A 340 -8.41 -2.64 -2.63
CA GLU A 340 -8.76 -4.07 -2.71
C GLU A 340 -10.22 -4.25 -3.14
N GLN A 341 -11.15 -3.48 -2.58
CA GLN A 341 -12.55 -3.52 -2.98
C GLN A 341 -12.77 -3.08 -4.43
N ARG A 342 -11.92 -2.20 -5.00
CA ARG A 342 -12.02 -1.78 -6.40
C ARG A 342 -11.35 -2.77 -7.35
N LEU A 343 -10.24 -3.38 -6.94
CA LEU A 343 -9.56 -4.41 -7.72
C LEU A 343 -10.41 -5.69 -7.77
N GLU A 344 -10.91 -6.16 -6.62
CA GLU A 344 -11.84 -7.29 -6.52
C GLU A 344 -13.09 -7.02 -7.35
N LYS A 345 -13.67 -5.83 -7.28
CA LYS A 345 -14.88 -5.52 -8.06
C LYS A 345 -14.63 -5.49 -9.57
N ARG A 346 -13.44 -5.06 -10.01
CA ARG A 346 -13.06 -5.06 -11.43
C ARG A 346 -12.66 -6.44 -11.95
N LEU A 347 -11.98 -7.26 -11.14
CA LEU A 347 -11.67 -8.66 -11.44
C LEU A 347 -12.94 -9.52 -11.43
N PHE A 348 -13.84 -9.27 -10.48
CA PHE A 348 -15.15 -9.91 -10.40
C PHE A 348 -16.04 -9.52 -11.58
N GLN A 349 -16.04 -8.25 -11.99
CA GLN A 349 -16.72 -7.83 -13.21
C GLN A 349 -16.10 -8.43 -14.47
N ALA A 350 -14.77 -8.53 -14.56
CA ALA A 350 -14.11 -9.17 -15.68
C ALA A 350 -14.39 -10.69 -15.77
N ALA A 351 -14.43 -11.39 -14.63
CA ALA A 351 -14.77 -12.81 -14.56
C ALA A 351 -16.27 -13.08 -14.81
N MET A 352 -17.14 -12.16 -14.38
CA MET A 352 -18.58 -12.18 -14.68
C MET A 352 -18.84 -11.96 -16.18
N THR A 353 -18.18 -10.99 -16.81
CA THR A 353 -18.31 -10.78 -18.27
C THR A 353 -17.76 -11.97 -19.05
N VAL A 354 -16.74 -12.66 -18.53
CA VAL A 354 -16.20 -13.90 -19.11
C VAL A 354 -17.21 -15.05 -18.99
N HIS A 355 -17.84 -15.22 -17.84
CA HIS A 355 -18.86 -16.26 -17.61
C HIS A 355 -20.16 -15.98 -18.41
N GLU A 356 -20.49 -14.70 -18.62
CA GLU A 356 -21.58 -14.26 -19.51
C GLU A 356 -21.29 -14.46 -21.00
N ILE A 357 -20.02 -14.63 -21.40
CA ILE A 357 -19.64 -14.89 -22.80
C ILE A 357 -19.54 -16.40 -23.10
N ILE A 358 -19.21 -17.24 -22.12
CA ILE A 358 -19.09 -18.71 -22.29
C ILE A 358 -20.47 -19.40 -22.37
N THR A 359 -21.56 -18.66 -22.15
CA THR A 359 -22.92 -19.07 -22.57
C THR A 359 -23.16 -18.95 -24.08
N LEU A 360 -22.18 -18.56 -24.91
CA LEU A 360 -22.26 -18.61 -26.37
C LEU A 360 -20.89 -18.96 -27.02
N GLY A 361 -20.62 -20.25 -27.25
CA GLY A 361 -19.67 -20.74 -28.27
C GLY A 361 -18.16 -20.69 -27.93
N GLU A 362 -17.45 -21.72 -28.39
CA GLU A 362 -16.20 -22.28 -27.83
C GLU A 362 -14.87 -21.53 -28.08
N GLU A 363 -14.77 -20.31 -28.61
CA GLU A 363 -13.44 -19.79 -29.06
C GLU A 363 -12.91 -18.47 -28.43
N SER A 364 -13.63 -17.76 -27.57
CA SER A 364 -13.25 -16.35 -27.27
C SER A 364 -12.51 -16.09 -25.95
N TYR A 365 -12.36 -17.05 -25.04
CA TYR A 365 -11.85 -16.78 -23.69
C TYR A 365 -10.32 -16.87 -23.55
N ALA A 366 -9.70 -17.90 -24.11
CA ALA A 366 -8.27 -18.20 -23.95
C ALA A 366 -7.35 -17.06 -24.45
N ALA A 367 -7.70 -16.44 -25.58
CA ALA A 367 -6.93 -15.34 -26.17
C ALA A 367 -6.95 -14.04 -25.33
N ILE A 368 -8.02 -13.80 -24.56
CA ILE A 368 -8.18 -12.60 -23.73
C ILE A 368 -7.33 -12.70 -22.46
N VAL A 369 -7.26 -13.89 -21.85
CA VAL A 369 -6.44 -14.14 -20.66
C VAL A 369 -4.95 -14.09 -21.00
N GLU A 370 -4.53 -14.63 -22.15
CA GLU A 370 -3.14 -14.49 -22.64
C GLU A 370 -2.76 -13.02 -22.91
N GLY A 371 -3.68 -12.23 -23.49
CA GLY A 371 -3.47 -10.80 -23.73
C GLY A 371 -3.38 -9.95 -22.46
N LEU A 372 -4.03 -10.36 -21.36
CA LEU A 372 -3.96 -9.70 -20.05
C LEU A 372 -2.70 -10.13 -19.28
N ALA A 373 -2.35 -11.41 -19.30
CA ALA A 373 -1.12 -11.91 -18.71
C ALA A 373 0.13 -11.24 -19.34
N GLY A 374 0.13 -10.98 -20.66
CA GLY A 374 1.22 -10.28 -21.34
C GLY A 374 1.38 -8.79 -20.99
N ARG A 375 0.42 -8.17 -20.29
CA ARG A 375 0.41 -6.72 -19.95
C ARG A 375 0.62 -6.43 -18.47
N VAL A 376 0.71 -7.47 -17.63
CA VAL A 376 0.89 -7.36 -16.19
C VAL A 376 2.37 -7.49 -15.85
N SER A 377 2.91 -6.49 -15.14
CA SER A 377 4.34 -6.43 -14.77
C SER A 377 4.69 -7.18 -13.47
N ASP A 378 3.67 -7.56 -12.69
CA ASP A 378 3.80 -8.34 -11.46
C ASP A 378 3.73 -9.84 -11.79
N GLU A 379 4.79 -10.57 -11.47
CA GLU A 379 4.96 -11.97 -11.87
C GLU A 379 3.92 -12.88 -11.21
N ALA A 380 3.58 -12.62 -9.94
CA ALA A 380 2.55 -13.35 -9.21
C ALA A 380 1.15 -13.19 -9.85
N THR A 381 0.81 -11.98 -10.31
CA THR A 381 -0.47 -11.71 -10.96
C THR A 381 -0.53 -12.29 -12.38
N ARG A 382 0.58 -12.26 -13.12
CA ARG A 382 0.68 -12.92 -14.43
C ARG A 382 0.49 -14.44 -14.29
N ASP A 383 1.14 -15.05 -13.31
CA ASP A 383 1.03 -16.49 -13.04
C ASP A 383 -0.37 -16.88 -12.57
N ALA A 384 -1.02 -16.04 -11.77
CA ALA A 384 -2.41 -16.24 -11.36
C ALA A 384 -3.37 -16.25 -12.57
N LEU A 385 -3.15 -15.36 -13.56
CA LEU A 385 -3.95 -15.31 -14.79
C LEU A 385 -3.72 -16.54 -15.68
N LEU A 386 -2.48 -17.00 -15.80
CA LEU A 386 -2.15 -18.20 -16.58
C LEU A 386 -2.69 -19.47 -15.91
N LYS A 387 -2.63 -19.57 -14.58
CA LYS A 387 -3.27 -20.67 -13.81
C LYS A 387 -4.79 -20.64 -13.93
N MET A 388 -5.40 -19.46 -13.96
CA MET A 388 -6.85 -19.33 -14.14
C MET A 388 -7.31 -19.87 -15.49
N ARG A 389 -6.52 -19.64 -16.55
CA ARG A 389 -6.77 -20.22 -17.86
C ARG A 389 -6.69 -21.75 -17.82
N GLN A 390 -5.61 -22.31 -17.28
CA GLN A 390 -5.44 -23.77 -17.18
C GLN A 390 -6.60 -24.43 -16.42
N LEU A 391 -7.01 -23.84 -15.30
CA LEU A 391 -8.14 -24.34 -14.52
C LEU A 391 -9.47 -24.32 -15.30
N ILE A 392 -9.65 -23.36 -16.18
CA ILE A 392 -10.87 -23.25 -16.99
C ILE A 392 -10.85 -24.24 -18.16
N ASP A 393 -9.70 -24.44 -18.80
CA ASP A 393 -9.51 -25.47 -19.83
C ASP A 393 -9.76 -26.89 -19.23
N ASP A 394 -9.31 -27.13 -17.98
CA ASP A 394 -9.55 -28.37 -17.24
C ASP A 394 -11.02 -28.55 -16.81
N LEU A 395 -11.75 -27.44 -16.56
CA LEU A 395 -13.16 -27.42 -16.20
C LEU A 395 -14.09 -27.68 -17.41
N VAL A 396 -13.69 -27.23 -18.61
CA VAL A 396 -14.46 -27.47 -19.85
C VAL A 396 -14.19 -28.87 -20.41
N GLY A 397 -12.96 -29.38 -20.28
CA GLY A 397 -12.56 -30.70 -20.80
C GLY A 397 -13.07 -31.90 -19.99
N ASN A 398 -13.38 -31.73 -18.70
CA ASN A 398 -13.96 -32.78 -17.87
C ASN A 398 -15.48 -32.65 -17.86
N SER A 399 -16.18 -33.72 -18.25
CA SER A 399 -17.64 -33.84 -18.30
C SER A 399 -18.32 -33.70 -16.92
N VAL A 400 -18.31 -32.50 -16.32
CA VAL A 400 -18.92 -32.20 -15.01
C VAL A 400 -20.19 -31.34 -15.17
N LEU A 401 -20.72 -31.24 -16.39
CA LEU A 401 -21.95 -30.49 -16.68
C LEU A 401 -23.26 -31.20 -16.25
N SER A 402 -23.22 -32.31 -15.51
CA SER A 402 -24.42 -33.04 -15.07
C SER A 402 -25.04 -32.55 -13.75
N ASP A 403 -24.35 -31.71 -12.97
CA ASP A 403 -24.78 -31.32 -11.61
C ASP A 403 -25.19 -29.84 -11.46
N PHE A 404 -25.32 -29.09 -12.57
CA PHE A 404 -25.82 -27.71 -12.53
C PHE A 404 -27.34 -27.65 -12.70
N GLY A 405 -28.02 -26.86 -11.85
CA GLY A 405 -29.46 -26.73 -11.83
C GLY A 405 -30.05 -26.28 -13.17
N VAL A 406 -31.22 -26.81 -13.53
CA VAL A 406 -31.89 -26.45 -14.78
C VAL A 406 -32.70 -25.18 -14.56
N TYR A 407 -32.49 -24.16 -15.39
CA TYR A 407 -33.35 -22.97 -15.40
C TYR A 407 -34.70 -23.31 -16.02
N GLN A 408 -35.78 -23.11 -15.25
CA GLN A 408 -37.14 -23.35 -15.72
C GLN A 408 -38.12 -22.34 -15.12
N ASP A 409 -39.22 -22.09 -15.83
CA ASP A 409 -40.33 -21.31 -15.30
C ASP A 409 -41.20 -22.20 -14.40
N VAL A 410 -41.26 -21.87 -13.11
CA VAL A 410 -41.94 -22.67 -12.09
C VAL A 410 -43.19 -21.96 -11.61
N SER A 411 -44.32 -22.67 -11.55
CA SER A 411 -45.57 -22.12 -11.02
C SER A 411 -45.42 -21.78 -9.53
N LEU A 412 -45.79 -20.55 -9.16
CA LEU A 412 -45.74 -20.03 -7.80
C LEU A 412 -46.59 -20.86 -6.82
N ASP A 413 -47.66 -21.49 -7.30
CA ASP A 413 -48.55 -22.34 -6.50
C ASP A 413 -47.91 -23.68 -6.10
N THR A 414 -46.85 -24.08 -6.81
CA THR A 414 -46.08 -25.30 -6.52
C THR A 414 -44.92 -25.06 -5.55
N ILE A 415 -44.70 -23.81 -5.15
CA ILE A 415 -43.60 -23.41 -4.26
C ILE A 415 -44.14 -23.19 -2.85
N LEU A 416 -43.55 -23.85 -1.86
CA LEU A 416 -43.89 -23.65 -0.45
C LEU A 416 -43.58 -22.19 -0.05
N PRO A 417 -44.57 -21.40 0.40
CA PRO A 417 -44.35 -19.99 0.73
C PRO A 417 -43.30 -19.87 1.84
N PRO A 418 -42.18 -19.14 1.65
CA PRO A 418 -41.07 -19.15 2.58
C PRO A 418 -41.33 -18.20 3.76
N ILE A 419 -42.03 -18.65 4.80
CA ILE A 419 -42.42 -17.80 5.94
C ILE A 419 -41.40 -17.74 7.09
N ASP A 420 -40.41 -18.64 7.15
CA ASP A 420 -39.49 -18.80 8.30
C ASP A 420 -38.78 -17.51 8.71
N HIS A 421 -38.42 -16.68 7.73
CA HIS A 421 -37.73 -15.42 7.95
C HIS A 421 -38.60 -14.38 8.70
N LEU A 422 -39.91 -14.55 8.73
CA LEU A 422 -40.86 -13.69 9.44
C LEU A 422 -41.06 -14.08 10.92
N ARG A 423 -40.59 -15.27 11.34
CA ARG A 423 -40.76 -15.80 12.72
C ARG A 423 -40.23 -14.84 13.78
N ARG A 424 -39.09 -14.19 13.53
CA ARG A 424 -38.46 -13.25 14.48
C ARG A 424 -39.19 -11.92 14.59
N SER A 425 -40.03 -11.60 13.60
CA SER A 425 -40.72 -10.31 13.49
C SER A 425 -42.16 -10.35 14.00
N LEU A 426 -42.72 -11.53 14.28
CA LEU A 426 -44.13 -11.71 14.63
C LEU A 426 -44.30 -12.34 16.02
N SER A 427 -45.44 -12.09 16.68
CA SER A 427 -45.79 -12.77 17.93
C SER A 427 -46.26 -14.21 17.66
N ASP A 428 -46.32 -15.06 18.68
CA ASP A 428 -46.78 -16.45 18.53
C ASP A 428 -48.23 -16.56 18.01
N THR A 429 -49.10 -15.58 18.35
CA THR A 429 -50.46 -15.51 17.83
C THR A 429 -50.50 -15.26 16.33
N TYR A 430 -49.69 -14.31 15.85
CA TYR A 430 -49.56 -14.03 14.42
C TYR A 430 -48.91 -15.20 13.68
N TRP A 431 -47.94 -15.87 14.30
CA TRP A 431 -47.29 -17.01 13.69
C TRP A 431 -48.25 -18.17 13.40
N SER A 432 -49.13 -18.52 14.35
CA SER A 432 -50.11 -19.59 14.16
C SER A 432 -51.10 -19.29 13.02
N GLN A 433 -51.48 -18.03 12.85
CA GLN A 433 -52.31 -17.61 11.72
C GLN A 433 -51.55 -17.68 10.40
N LEU A 434 -50.26 -17.31 10.40
CA LEU A 434 -49.40 -17.35 9.23
C LEU A 434 -49.14 -18.78 8.75
N THR A 435 -48.97 -19.74 9.66
CA THR A 435 -48.81 -21.16 9.32
C THR A 435 -50.07 -21.76 8.72
N ASN A 436 -51.26 -21.30 9.14
CA ASN A 436 -52.52 -21.73 8.54
C ASN A 436 -52.65 -21.17 7.11
N ALA A 437 -52.35 -19.88 6.91
CA ALA A 437 -52.35 -19.26 5.58
C ALA A 437 -51.30 -19.88 4.63
N GLN A 438 -50.15 -20.32 5.15
CA GLN A 438 -49.11 -21.00 4.35
C GLN A 438 -49.63 -22.32 3.73
N ALA A 439 -50.61 -22.99 4.34
CA ALA A 439 -51.23 -24.18 3.75
C ALA A 439 -52.11 -23.83 2.53
N GLU A 440 -52.68 -22.63 2.52
CA GLU A 440 -53.58 -22.15 1.46
C GLU A 440 -52.79 -21.59 0.26
N GLY A 441 -51.68 -20.89 0.48
CA GLY A 441 -50.80 -20.44 -0.60
C GLY A 441 -50.05 -19.15 -0.29
N GLY A 442 -49.19 -18.74 -1.23
CA GLY A 442 -48.42 -17.50 -1.11
C GLY A 442 -49.30 -16.25 -1.14
N LYS A 443 -50.41 -16.28 -1.89
CA LYS A 443 -51.33 -15.16 -2.01
C LYS A 443 -52.04 -14.87 -0.68
N GLU A 444 -52.54 -15.91 -0.03
CA GLU A 444 -53.24 -15.85 1.25
C GLU A 444 -52.31 -15.35 2.36
N VAL A 445 -51.05 -15.81 2.36
CA VAL A 445 -50.03 -15.30 3.27
C VAL A 445 -49.79 -13.80 3.04
N LEU A 446 -49.63 -13.36 1.79
CA LEU A 446 -49.31 -11.95 1.51
C LEU A 446 -50.49 -11.02 1.83
N GLN A 447 -51.73 -11.45 1.55
CA GLN A 447 -52.95 -10.71 1.91
C GLN A 447 -53.10 -10.57 3.43
N LEU A 448 -52.85 -11.64 4.18
CA LEU A 448 -52.87 -11.62 5.65
C LEU A 448 -51.82 -10.64 6.21
N LEU A 449 -50.61 -10.63 5.66
CA LEU A 449 -49.57 -9.67 6.04
C LEU A 449 -49.95 -8.22 5.70
N GLN A 450 -50.62 -7.99 4.56
CA GLN A 450 -51.12 -6.66 4.18
C GLN A 450 -52.24 -6.19 5.11
N GLN A 451 -53.14 -7.10 5.50
CA GLN A 451 -54.19 -6.81 6.48
C GLN A 451 -53.57 -6.38 7.82
N TRP A 452 -52.62 -7.14 8.36
CA TRP A 452 -51.95 -6.78 9.62
C TRP A 452 -51.18 -5.47 9.55
N LYS A 453 -50.57 -5.15 8.40
CA LYS A 453 -49.93 -3.86 8.17
C LYS A 453 -50.91 -2.69 8.28
N ASN A 454 -52.18 -2.89 7.90
CA ASN A 454 -53.20 -1.84 7.91
C ASN A 454 -53.93 -1.75 9.27
N ASP A 455 -54.17 -2.90 9.91
CA ASP A 455 -55.05 -3.00 11.08
C ASP A 455 -54.30 -2.87 12.42
N ASP A 456 -53.01 -3.20 12.49
CA ASP A 456 -52.20 -3.17 13.73
C ASP A 456 -50.91 -2.31 13.56
N PRO A 457 -50.79 -1.17 14.27
CA PRO A 457 -49.59 -0.33 14.25
C PRO A 457 -48.29 -1.03 14.66
N LEU A 458 -48.35 -2.03 15.54
CA LEU A 458 -47.18 -2.79 15.97
C LEU A 458 -46.72 -3.75 14.87
N ALA A 459 -47.66 -4.44 14.22
CA ALA A 459 -47.38 -5.29 13.07
C ALA A 459 -46.86 -4.47 11.88
N ALA A 460 -47.46 -3.30 11.62
CA ALA A 460 -47.04 -2.35 10.60
C ALA A 460 -45.55 -1.96 10.75
N SER A 461 -45.13 -1.58 11.96
CA SER A 461 -43.74 -1.23 12.26
C SER A 461 -42.77 -2.38 11.95
N ARG A 462 -43.13 -3.61 12.30
CA ARG A 462 -42.28 -4.78 12.10
C ARG A 462 -42.25 -5.28 10.65
N LEU A 463 -43.33 -5.09 9.90
CA LEU A 463 -43.45 -5.49 8.49
C LEU A 463 -42.97 -4.42 7.51
N THR A 464 -42.68 -3.20 7.97
CA THR A 464 -42.25 -2.07 7.10
C THR A 464 -41.02 -2.42 6.26
N GLY A 465 -40.00 -3.06 6.86
CA GLY A 465 -38.78 -3.46 6.13
C GLY A 465 -39.03 -4.56 5.10
N PHE A 466 -39.91 -5.51 5.42
CA PHE A 466 -40.34 -6.57 4.51
C PHE A 466 -41.03 -5.99 3.27
N PHE A 467 -42.10 -5.20 3.46
CA PHE A 467 -42.84 -4.63 2.34
C PHE A 467 -41.99 -3.69 1.49
N LYS A 468 -41.16 -2.85 2.10
CA LYS A 468 -40.22 -1.99 1.36
C LYS A 468 -39.33 -2.80 0.40
N SER A 469 -38.88 -3.97 0.85
CA SER A 469 -38.01 -4.83 0.04
C SER A 469 -38.80 -5.53 -1.06
N VAL A 470 -40.01 -6.02 -0.75
CA VAL A 470 -40.89 -6.65 -1.74
C VAL A 470 -41.31 -5.67 -2.84
N ASP A 471 -41.69 -4.44 -2.46
CA ASP A 471 -42.08 -3.37 -3.39
C ASP A 471 -40.91 -3.00 -4.33
N GLU A 472 -39.70 -2.81 -3.78
CA GLU A 472 -38.50 -2.49 -4.58
C GLU A 472 -38.18 -3.57 -5.62
N PHE A 473 -38.28 -4.86 -5.24
CA PHE A 473 -38.03 -5.96 -6.18
C PHE A 473 -39.17 -6.14 -7.19
N ALA A 474 -40.42 -5.86 -6.81
CA ALA A 474 -41.56 -5.89 -7.72
C ALA A 474 -41.44 -4.81 -8.81
N GLU A 475 -40.98 -3.61 -8.45
CA GLU A 475 -40.70 -2.54 -9.42
C GLU A 475 -39.60 -2.94 -10.42
N LYS A 476 -38.50 -3.54 -9.95
CA LYS A 476 -37.41 -4.01 -10.81
C LYS A 476 -37.86 -5.10 -11.78
N LEU A 477 -38.64 -6.07 -11.29
CA LEU A 477 -39.23 -7.11 -12.13
C LEU A 477 -40.16 -6.52 -13.20
N ARG A 478 -41.00 -5.54 -12.82
CA ARG A 478 -41.89 -4.84 -13.76
C ARG A 478 -41.12 -4.01 -14.80
N ALA A 479 -40.00 -3.42 -14.41
CA ALA A 479 -39.13 -2.64 -15.30
C ALA A 479 -38.27 -3.51 -16.25
N GLY A 480 -38.33 -4.84 -16.12
CA GLY A 480 -37.49 -5.75 -16.89
C GLY A 480 -36.00 -5.64 -16.53
N GLU A 481 -35.69 -5.08 -15.37
CA GLU A 481 -34.32 -5.02 -14.87
C GLU A 481 -33.85 -6.43 -14.48
N GLY A 482 -32.57 -6.72 -14.70
CA GLY A 482 -31.98 -8.00 -14.31
C GLY A 482 -32.07 -8.21 -12.80
N VAL A 483 -33.02 -9.03 -12.37
CA VAL A 483 -33.15 -9.48 -10.99
C VAL A 483 -32.50 -10.86 -10.86
N PHE A 484 -31.83 -11.09 -9.73
CA PHE A 484 -31.23 -12.39 -9.39
C PHE A 484 -32.25 -13.54 -9.56
N ILE A 485 -31.86 -14.65 -10.19
CA ILE A 485 -32.76 -15.79 -10.40
C ILE A 485 -32.84 -16.60 -9.08
N PRO A 486 -34.02 -16.80 -8.49
CA PRO A 486 -34.17 -17.56 -7.26
C PRO A 486 -33.92 -19.05 -7.49
N GLY A 487 -33.29 -19.68 -6.50
CA GLY A 487 -33.00 -21.10 -6.44
C GLY A 487 -34.11 -21.86 -5.74
N LEU A 488 -34.48 -23.00 -6.31
CA LEU A 488 -35.49 -23.90 -5.79
C LEU A 488 -34.90 -25.30 -5.64
N GLU A 489 -35.15 -25.91 -4.49
CA GLU A 489 -34.84 -27.31 -4.22
C GLU A 489 -36.13 -28.13 -4.31
N LYS A 490 -36.07 -29.31 -4.94
CA LYS A 490 -37.22 -30.19 -5.09
C LYS A 490 -37.50 -30.92 -3.78
N VAL A 491 -38.71 -30.77 -3.25
CA VAL A 491 -39.14 -31.44 -2.01
C VAL A 491 -40.23 -32.46 -2.37
N SER A 492 -40.10 -33.69 -1.88
CA SER A 492 -40.77 -34.94 -2.33
C SER A 492 -42.21 -34.86 -2.91
N ASN A 493 -42.50 -35.74 -3.88
CA ASN A 493 -43.71 -35.86 -4.73
C ASN A 493 -45.11 -36.11 -4.07
N SER A 494 -45.31 -35.97 -2.76
CA SER A 494 -46.58 -36.37 -2.11
C SER A 494 -47.42 -35.23 -1.52
N GLY A 495 -47.04 -33.97 -1.72
CA GLY A 495 -47.75 -32.78 -1.22
C GLY A 495 -48.13 -31.75 -2.30
N LYS A 496 -48.89 -30.73 -1.89
CA LYS A 496 -49.29 -29.57 -2.75
C LYS A 496 -48.09 -28.76 -3.25
N TYR A 497 -46.98 -28.74 -2.50
CA TYR A 497 -45.76 -28.00 -2.81
C TYR A 497 -44.65 -28.95 -3.24
N MET A 498 -44.09 -28.69 -4.42
CA MET A 498 -43.02 -29.46 -5.06
C MET A 498 -41.64 -28.85 -4.86
N TYR A 499 -41.60 -27.57 -4.47
CA TYR A 499 -40.36 -26.79 -4.39
C TYR A 499 -40.28 -25.98 -3.09
N GLN A 500 -39.06 -25.85 -2.56
CA GLN A 500 -38.74 -24.94 -1.47
C GLN A 500 -37.73 -23.89 -1.93
N VAL A 501 -37.95 -22.63 -1.52
CA VAL A 501 -37.07 -21.51 -1.88
C VAL A 501 -35.79 -21.55 -1.05
N THR A 502 -34.66 -21.82 -1.70
CA THR A 502 -33.33 -21.86 -1.06
C THR A 502 -32.72 -20.47 -0.95
N ASN A 503 -32.81 -19.67 -2.01
CA ASN A 503 -32.36 -18.28 -2.06
C ASN A 503 -33.40 -17.40 -2.80
N GLY A 504 -33.32 -16.07 -2.64
CA GLY A 504 -34.25 -15.17 -3.34
C GLY A 504 -35.69 -15.12 -2.78
N LYS A 505 -35.90 -15.37 -1.48
CA LYS A 505 -37.22 -15.32 -0.83
C LYS A 505 -38.01 -14.02 -1.10
N THR A 506 -37.34 -12.87 -1.13
CA THR A 506 -37.96 -11.57 -1.44
C THR A 506 -38.48 -11.51 -2.88
N ILE A 507 -37.82 -12.20 -3.81
CA ILE A 507 -38.18 -12.25 -5.23
C ILE A 507 -39.41 -13.13 -5.43
N TYR A 508 -39.51 -14.23 -4.69
CA TYR A 508 -40.75 -15.00 -4.60
C TYR A 508 -41.93 -14.11 -4.16
N TRP A 509 -41.78 -13.36 -3.06
CA TRP A 509 -42.84 -12.48 -2.58
C TRP A 509 -43.16 -11.33 -3.55
N ALA A 510 -42.17 -10.81 -4.26
CA ALA A 510 -42.38 -9.80 -5.30
C ALA A 510 -43.19 -10.35 -6.48
N ASN A 511 -42.94 -11.59 -6.90
CA ASN A 511 -43.74 -12.26 -7.93
C ASN A 511 -45.18 -12.53 -7.46
N ILE A 512 -45.37 -12.92 -6.20
CA ILE A 512 -46.71 -13.05 -5.59
C ILE A 512 -47.44 -11.70 -5.55
N LEU A 513 -46.74 -10.61 -5.16
CA LEU A 513 -47.30 -9.26 -5.13
C LEU A 513 -47.72 -8.81 -6.52
N LEU A 514 -46.87 -9.02 -7.52
CA LEU A 514 -47.18 -8.70 -8.92
C LEU A 514 -48.41 -9.48 -9.42
N GLY A 515 -48.50 -10.77 -9.10
CA GLY A 515 -49.67 -11.60 -9.43
C GLY A 515 -50.96 -11.24 -8.67
N LEU A 516 -50.89 -10.45 -7.60
CA LEU A 516 -52.08 -9.85 -6.95
C LEU A 516 -52.47 -8.51 -7.58
N MET A 517 -51.53 -7.80 -8.21
CA MET A 517 -51.74 -6.47 -8.78
C MET A 517 -52.16 -6.48 -10.26
N ASP A 518 -51.84 -7.55 -10.99
CA ASP A 518 -52.03 -7.61 -12.44
C ASP A 518 -52.50 -9.02 -12.87
N GLU A 519 -53.71 -9.12 -13.41
CA GLU A 519 -54.34 -10.39 -13.83
C GLU A 519 -53.60 -11.06 -15.01
N ASN A 520 -52.72 -10.34 -15.71
CA ASN A 520 -51.97 -10.83 -16.87
C ASN A 520 -50.57 -11.37 -16.57
N ILE A 521 -50.07 -11.25 -15.33
CA ILE A 521 -48.76 -11.79 -14.97
C ILE A 521 -48.95 -13.28 -14.69
N GLN A 522 -48.50 -14.11 -15.64
CA GLN A 522 -48.50 -15.57 -15.50
C GLN A 522 -47.89 -15.92 -14.15
N GLY A 523 -48.61 -16.71 -13.33
CA GLY A 523 -48.23 -17.09 -11.97
C GLY A 523 -47.02 -18.03 -11.91
N THR A 524 -46.02 -17.78 -12.72
CA THR A 524 -44.78 -18.52 -12.89
C THR A 524 -43.60 -17.60 -12.64
N MET A 525 -42.55 -18.14 -12.04
CA MET A 525 -41.30 -17.44 -11.75
C MET A 525 -40.16 -18.25 -12.35
N ARG A 526 -39.30 -17.58 -13.13
CA ARG A 526 -38.07 -18.21 -13.63
C ARG A 526 -37.15 -18.51 -12.45
N ALA A 527 -36.76 -19.76 -12.32
CA ALA A 527 -35.97 -20.23 -11.19
C ALA A 527 -34.89 -21.24 -11.62
N GLU A 528 -33.82 -21.32 -10.84
CA GLU A 528 -32.80 -22.37 -10.96
C GLU A 528 -33.23 -23.55 -10.09
N VAL A 529 -33.49 -24.70 -10.72
CA VAL A 529 -34.01 -25.88 -10.01
C VAL A 529 -32.91 -26.91 -9.82
N PHE A 530 -32.62 -27.19 -8.55
CA PHE A 530 -31.70 -28.23 -8.12
C PHE A 530 -32.46 -29.56 -7.96
N ALA A 531 -31.82 -30.65 -8.38
CA ALA A 531 -32.40 -31.99 -8.41
C ALA A 531 -32.60 -32.59 -7.02
#